data_AF-A0A948Z1X7-F1
#
_entry.id   AF-A0A948Z1X7-F1
#
_cell.length_a   1.000
_cell.length_b   1.000
_cell.length_c   1.000
_cell.angle_alpha   90.00
_cell.angle_beta   90.00
_cell.angle_gamma   90.00
#
_symmetry.space_group_name_H-M   'P 1'
#
loop_
_entity.id
_entity.type
_entity.pdbx_description
1 polymer ?
#
loop_
_entity_poly.entity_id
_entity_poly.type
_entity_poly.pdbx_seq_one_letter_code
_entity_poly.pdbx_strand_id
1 'polypeptide(L)'
;SSSDTFFTCMPVIAAYSLIIWALNGKKQGNGYGFPFDRPHLEFAKRLKVAYADLDQLRKIKLRRGHRDNKALHKAFFDLSDVMKNRSLWKSVDRIESEIELFEKLRDAMRIAPKTSKRGLNNEGAAAPIGTIEKEVKKLRKEIVSSKVYKKNERHQKMIEQIDKYWEKLFADPIEVETCDGKKHIQPQRTNNFAEQRFRDLKRGYRKKTGNGSLGKTLRTMLADTPLVKNLQNDEYMKILLNGKSNLQELFAEIDVTEVRNELKSTQGNIEKIPAKLKKLTNQTDYPEMLKNYFFKLKSNGIFCQ
;
A
#
# COMPACT_ATOMS: atom_id res chain seq x y z
N SER A 1 -45.28 -11.33 -33.54
CA SER A 1 -45.01 -10.02 -32.91
C SER A 1 -43.84 -10.07 -31.93
N SER A 2 -43.64 -11.14 -31.16
CA SER A 2 -42.52 -11.27 -30.19
C SER A 2 -41.12 -11.29 -30.81
N SER A 3 -40.98 -11.90 -32.00
CA SER A 3 -39.72 -11.95 -32.77
C SER A 3 -39.30 -10.58 -33.30
N ASP A 4 -40.24 -9.75 -33.76
CA ASP A 4 -39.94 -8.41 -34.29
C ASP A 4 -39.46 -7.44 -33.21
N THR A 5 -40.05 -7.49 -32.00
CA THR A 5 -39.55 -6.74 -30.83
C THR A 5 -38.14 -7.18 -30.44
N PHE A 6 -37.83 -8.48 -30.52
CA PHE A 6 -36.50 -9.01 -30.21
C PHE A 6 -35.43 -8.46 -31.17
N PHE A 7 -35.69 -8.49 -32.49
CA PHE A 7 -34.75 -7.95 -33.48
C PHE A 7 -34.58 -6.42 -33.39
N THR A 8 -35.62 -5.70 -32.96
CA THR A 8 -35.56 -4.23 -32.79
C THR A 8 -34.71 -3.83 -31.58
N CYS A 9 -34.75 -4.62 -30.49
CA CYS A 9 -33.97 -4.34 -29.28
C CYS A 9 -32.54 -4.90 -29.30
N MET A 10 -32.24 -5.84 -30.19
CA MET A 10 -30.97 -6.57 -30.20
C MET A 10 -29.72 -5.67 -30.33
N PRO A 11 -29.67 -4.64 -31.20
CA PRO A 11 -28.53 -3.71 -31.25
C PRO A 11 -28.32 -2.90 -29.98
N VAL A 12 -29.41 -2.52 -29.30
CA VAL A 12 -29.37 -1.79 -28.02
C VAL A 12 -28.83 -2.70 -26.93
N ILE A 13 -29.34 -3.93 -26.84
CA ILE A 13 -28.89 -4.94 -25.87
C ILE A 13 -27.41 -5.26 -26.09
N ALA A 14 -26.97 -5.44 -27.35
CA ALA A 14 -25.59 -5.73 -27.68
C ALA A 14 -24.65 -4.56 -27.33
N ALA A 15 -25.02 -3.33 -27.67
CA ALA A 15 -24.25 -2.14 -27.28
C ALA A 15 -24.16 -2.02 -25.75
N TYR A 16 -25.28 -2.16 -25.06
CA TYR A 16 -25.35 -2.08 -23.60
C TYR A 16 -24.51 -3.17 -22.92
N SER A 17 -24.62 -4.43 -23.36
CA SER A 17 -23.89 -5.55 -22.77
C SER A 17 -22.38 -5.40 -22.97
N LEU A 18 -21.91 -4.94 -24.13
CA LEU A 18 -20.50 -4.64 -24.38
C LEU A 18 -19.98 -3.49 -23.49
N ILE A 19 -20.77 -2.44 -23.30
CA ILE A 19 -20.41 -1.33 -22.40
C ILE A 19 -20.28 -1.84 -20.96
N ILE A 20 -21.26 -2.61 -20.48
CA ILE A 20 -21.23 -3.18 -19.13
C ILE A 20 -20.05 -4.15 -18.97
N TRP A 21 -19.79 -5.00 -19.98
CA TRP A 21 -18.66 -5.92 -19.97
C TRP A 21 -17.32 -5.18 -19.89
N ALA A 22 -17.16 -4.10 -20.66
CA ALA A 22 -15.98 -3.26 -20.58
C ALA A 22 -15.86 -2.63 -19.19
N LEU A 23 -16.90 -1.96 -18.69
CA LEU A 23 -16.91 -1.33 -17.36
C LEU A 23 -16.61 -2.31 -16.22
N ASN A 24 -17.06 -3.56 -16.33
CA ASN A 24 -16.74 -4.62 -15.37
C ASN A 24 -15.24 -4.98 -15.33
N GLY A 25 -14.44 -4.55 -16.30
CA GLY A 25 -12.97 -4.57 -16.22
C GLY A 25 -12.43 -3.78 -15.02
N LYS A 26 -13.10 -2.68 -14.64
CA LYS A 26 -12.71 -1.87 -13.46
C LYS A 26 -12.90 -2.60 -12.12
N LYS A 27 -13.69 -3.66 -12.12
CA LYS A 27 -13.96 -4.49 -10.92
C LYS A 27 -13.05 -5.72 -10.86
N GLN A 28 -12.14 -5.90 -11.83
CA GLN A 28 -11.20 -7.01 -11.83
C GLN A 28 -10.10 -6.80 -10.79
N GLY A 29 -9.74 -7.87 -10.09
CA GLY A 29 -8.72 -7.86 -9.05
C GLY A 29 -9.18 -8.57 -7.78
N ASN A 30 -8.26 -8.77 -6.85
CA ASN A 30 -8.49 -9.48 -5.59
C ASN A 30 -8.37 -8.58 -4.36
N GLY A 31 -8.37 -7.25 -4.55
CA GLY A 31 -8.30 -6.28 -3.45
C GLY A 31 -6.87 -6.04 -2.92
N TYR A 32 -5.86 -6.36 -3.72
CA TYR A 32 -4.45 -6.02 -3.45
C TYR A 32 -4.09 -4.60 -3.89
N GLY A 33 -4.83 -4.03 -4.86
CA GLY A 33 -4.52 -2.73 -5.44
C GLY A 33 -3.28 -2.74 -6.32
N PHE A 34 -2.91 -1.58 -6.88
CA PHE A 34 -1.73 -1.45 -7.72
C PHE A 34 -0.44 -1.69 -6.90
N PRO A 35 0.57 -2.42 -7.41
CA PRO A 35 0.72 -2.94 -8.79
C PRO A 35 0.19 -4.37 -9.03
N PHE A 36 -0.41 -5.01 -8.03
CA PHE A 36 -0.86 -6.42 -8.07
C PHE A 36 -2.17 -6.60 -8.81
N ASP A 37 -3.13 -5.71 -8.56
CA ASP A 37 -4.37 -5.58 -9.33
C ASP A 37 -4.19 -4.46 -10.37
N ARG A 38 -4.71 -4.68 -11.58
CA ARG A 38 -4.62 -3.72 -12.69
C ARG A 38 -5.98 -3.48 -13.37
N PRO A 39 -7.02 -3.11 -12.61
CA PRO A 39 -8.38 -2.94 -13.14
C PRO A 39 -8.47 -1.93 -14.29
N HIS A 40 -7.63 -0.88 -14.28
CA HIS A 40 -7.60 0.11 -15.34
C HIS A 40 -6.97 -0.41 -16.63
N LEU A 41 -5.97 -1.29 -16.53
CA LEU A 41 -5.40 -1.96 -17.70
C LEU A 41 -6.41 -2.93 -18.30
N GLU A 42 -7.04 -3.75 -17.47
CA GLU A 42 -8.10 -4.67 -17.91
C GLU A 42 -9.26 -3.92 -18.56
N PHE A 43 -9.67 -2.78 -17.97
CA PHE A 43 -10.66 -1.91 -18.59
C PHE A 43 -10.22 -1.41 -19.98
N ALA A 44 -8.99 -0.90 -20.11
CA ALA A 44 -8.48 -0.44 -21.40
C ALA A 44 -8.45 -1.57 -22.45
N LYS A 45 -7.97 -2.77 -22.08
CA LYS A 45 -7.97 -3.94 -22.98
C LYS A 45 -9.38 -4.30 -23.43
N ARG A 46 -10.35 -4.30 -22.52
CA ARG A 46 -11.75 -4.55 -22.87
C ARG A 46 -12.34 -3.46 -23.77
N LEU A 47 -11.96 -2.19 -23.61
CA LEU A 47 -12.37 -1.13 -24.54
C LEU A 47 -11.84 -1.39 -25.96
N LYS A 48 -10.60 -1.90 -26.09
CA LYS A 48 -10.01 -2.26 -27.39
C LYS A 48 -10.81 -3.38 -28.07
N VAL A 49 -11.16 -4.43 -27.32
CA VAL A 49 -11.98 -5.56 -27.81
C VAL A 49 -13.39 -5.08 -28.15
N ALA A 50 -14.05 -4.35 -27.25
CA ALA A 50 -15.40 -3.84 -27.48
C ALA A 50 -15.47 -2.92 -28.70
N TYR A 51 -14.44 -2.10 -28.95
CA TYR A 51 -14.37 -1.27 -30.16
C TYR A 51 -14.30 -2.10 -31.44
N ALA A 52 -13.48 -3.16 -31.46
CA ALA A 52 -13.39 -4.07 -32.59
C ALA A 52 -14.71 -4.82 -32.83
N ASP A 53 -15.35 -5.31 -31.76
CA ASP A 53 -16.64 -6.01 -31.84
C ASP A 53 -17.74 -5.06 -32.31
N LEU A 54 -17.81 -3.83 -31.80
CA LEU A 54 -18.74 -2.81 -32.25
C LEU A 54 -18.55 -2.47 -33.74
N ASP A 55 -17.30 -2.46 -34.22
CA ASP A 55 -17.01 -2.24 -35.64
C ASP A 55 -17.54 -3.36 -36.54
N GLN A 56 -17.47 -4.60 -36.07
CA GLN A 56 -18.04 -5.75 -36.79
C GLN A 56 -19.57 -5.74 -36.72
N LEU A 57 -20.13 -5.64 -35.51
CA LEU A 57 -21.57 -5.72 -35.26
C LEU A 57 -22.35 -4.60 -35.97
N ARG A 58 -21.84 -3.36 -35.97
CA ARG A 58 -22.54 -2.25 -36.63
C ARG A 58 -22.69 -2.43 -38.14
N LYS A 59 -21.83 -3.23 -38.77
CA LYS A 59 -21.84 -3.51 -40.23
C LYS A 59 -22.85 -4.61 -40.61
N ILE A 60 -23.35 -5.38 -39.64
CA ILE A 60 -24.34 -6.44 -39.88
C ILE A 60 -25.68 -5.79 -40.23
N LYS A 61 -26.23 -6.10 -41.40
CA LYS A 61 -27.54 -5.59 -41.84
C LYS A 61 -28.67 -6.39 -41.17
N LEU A 62 -29.44 -5.73 -40.32
CA LEU A 62 -30.72 -6.24 -39.82
C LEU A 62 -31.86 -5.88 -40.79
N ARG A 63 -33.04 -6.50 -40.58
CA ARG A 63 -34.18 -6.50 -41.52
C ARG A 63 -34.63 -5.11 -42.01
N ARG A 64 -34.44 -4.01 -41.25
CA ARG A 64 -34.82 -2.64 -41.67
C ARG A 64 -33.63 -1.73 -42.02
N GLY A 65 -32.44 -2.29 -42.24
CA GLY A 65 -31.27 -1.57 -42.73
C GLY A 65 -30.49 -0.79 -41.65
N HIS A 66 -29.69 0.19 -42.07
CA HIS A 66 -28.69 0.89 -41.22
C HIS A 66 -29.28 1.64 -39.99
N ARG A 67 -30.59 1.95 -39.98
CA ARG A 67 -31.21 2.69 -38.86
C ARG A 67 -31.36 1.85 -37.59
N ASP A 68 -31.41 0.52 -37.71
CA ASP A 68 -31.58 -0.38 -36.56
C ASP A 68 -30.32 -0.40 -35.67
N ASN A 69 -29.12 -0.23 -36.25
CA ASN A 69 -27.85 -0.30 -35.54
C ASN A 69 -27.41 1.02 -34.88
N LYS A 70 -28.29 2.02 -34.78
CA LYS A 70 -27.95 3.37 -34.28
C LYS A 70 -27.18 3.34 -32.95
N ALA A 71 -27.56 2.47 -32.02
CA ALA A 71 -26.88 2.31 -30.74
C ALA A 71 -25.43 1.81 -30.89
N LEU A 72 -25.18 0.84 -31.78
CA LEU A 72 -23.85 0.30 -32.08
C LEU A 72 -22.97 1.36 -32.76
N HIS A 73 -23.52 2.13 -33.71
CA HIS A 73 -22.80 3.23 -34.34
C HIS A 73 -22.41 4.30 -33.33
N LYS A 74 -23.34 4.72 -32.47
CA LYS A 74 -23.06 5.71 -31.43
C LYS A 74 -21.95 5.24 -30.50
N ALA A 75 -22.07 4.02 -29.94
CA ALA A 75 -21.05 3.46 -29.05
C ALA A 75 -19.67 3.34 -29.72
N PHE A 76 -19.62 2.96 -30.99
CA PHE A 76 -18.38 2.89 -31.76
C PHE A 76 -17.72 4.28 -31.90
N PHE A 77 -18.49 5.31 -32.27
CA PHE A 77 -17.95 6.66 -32.42
C PHE A 77 -17.54 7.28 -31.09
N ASP A 78 -18.30 7.06 -30.01
CA ASP A 78 -17.96 7.50 -28.66
C ASP A 78 -16.63 6.89 -28.19
N LEU A 79 -16.34 5.63 -28.56
CA LEU A 79 -15.05 4.98 -28.26
C LEU A 79 -13.91 5.37 -29.20
N SER A 80 -14.21 5.97 -30.35
CA SER A 80 -13.20 6.25 -31.38
C SER A 80 -12.12 7.23 -30.90
N ASP A 81 -12.49 8.21 -30.06
CA ASP A 81 -11.53 9.18 -29.50
C ASP A 81 -10.59 8.52 -28.49
N VAL A 82 -11.08 7.53 -27.74
CA VAL A 82 -10.24 6.73 -26.84
C VAL A 82 -9.25 5.89 -27.65
N MET A 83 -9.68 5.30 -28.77
CA MET A 83 -8.80 4.52 -29.66
C MET A 83 -7.73 5.38 -30.34
N LYS A 84 -8.05 6.64 -30.67
CA LYS A 84 -7.10 7.59 -31.27
C LYS A 84 -6.08 8.15 -30.27
N ASN A 85 -6.30 7.98 -28.97
CA ASN A 85 -5.41 8.51 -27.93
C ASN A 85 -4.08 7.74 -27.88
N ARG A 86 -3.08 8.19 -28.63
CA ARG A 86 -1.75 7.58 -28.69
C ARG A 86 -1.04 7.54 -27.34
N SER A 87 -1.26 8.52 -26.46
CA SER A 87 -0.61 8.56 -25.15
C SER A 87 -1.12 7.43 -24.24
N LEU A 88 -2.43 7.18 -24.26
CA LEU A 88 -3.06 6.10 -23.51
C LEU A 88 -2.50 4.74 -23.94
N TRP A 89 -2.51 4.46 -25.25
CA TRP A 89 -2.08 3.16 -25.77
C TRP A 89 -0.58 2.92 -25.61
N LYS A 90 0.26 3.96 -25.76
CA LYS A 90 1.68 3.86 -25.40
C LYS A 90 1.89 3.46 -23.93
N SER A 91 1.06 3.97 -23.01
CA SER A 91 1.12 3.57 -21.60
C SER A 91 0.61 2.14 -21.38
N VAL A 92 -0.45 1.73 -22.07
CA VAL A 92 -0.96 0.34 -22.04
C VAL A 92 0.12 -0.62 -22.51
N ASP A 93 0.68 -0.41 -23.70
CA ASP A 93 1.73 -1.27 -24.28
C ASP A 93 2.96 -1.35 -23.36
N ARG A 94 3.36 -0.20 -22.79
CA ARG A 94 4.46 -0.15 -21.82
C ARG A 94 4.17 -0.97 -20.57
N ILE A 95 2.97 -0.87 -20.00
CA ILE A 95 2.61 -1.67 -18.83
C ILE A 95 2.61 -3.15 -19.23
N GLU A 96 1.93 -3.53 -20.31
CA GLU A 96 1.84 -4.93 -20.76
C GLU A 96 3.20 -5.57 -20.99
N SER A 97 4.17 -4.83 -21.57
CA SER A 97 5.53 -5.32 -21.79
C SER A 97 6.28 -5.68 -20.51
N GLU A 98 5.91 -5.09 -19.37
CA GLU A 98 6.59 -5.30 -18.08
C GLU A 98 5.81 -6.23 -17.14
N ILE A 99 4.53 -6.53 -17.47
CA ILE A 99 3.66 -7.37 -16.63
C ILE A 99 4.23 -8.76 -16.46
N GLU A 100 4.70 -9.39 -17.53
CA GLU A 100 5.18 -10.78 -17.46
C GLU A 100 6.33 -10.89 -16.46
N LEU A 101 7.29 -9.97 -16.54
CA LEU A 101 8.41 -9.90 -15.62
C LEU A 101 7.94 -9.65 -14.17
N PHE A 102 7.01 -8.72 -13.98
CA PHE A 102 6.44 -8.46 -12.66
C PHE A 102 5.73 -9.69 -12.09
N GLU A 103 4.95 -10.42 -12.88
CA GLU A 103 4.26 -11.63 -12.40
C GLU A 103 5.25 -12.74 -12.06
N LYS A 104 6.32 -12.93 -12.86
CA LYS A 104 7.41 -13.85 -12.52
C LYS A 104 8.06 -13.47 -11.18
N LEU A 105 8.32 -12.18 -10.96
CA LEU A 105 8.88 -11.71 -9.69
C LEU A 105 7.91 -11.90 -8.53
N ARG A 106 6.63 -11.57 -8.71
CA ARG A 106 5.56 -11.76 -7.73
C ARG A 106 5.47 -13.22 -7.28
N ASP A 107 5.51 -14.14 -8.24
CA ASP A 107 5.42 -15.58 -8.00
C ASP A 107 6.69 -16.10 -7.32
N ALA A 108 7.88 -15.70 -7.78
CA ALA A 108 9.16 -16.05 -7.15
C ALA A 108 9.23 -15.56 -5.68
N MET A 109 8.77 -14.34 -5.42
CA MET A 109 8.69 -13.75 -4.09
C MET A 109 7.53 -14.32 -3.25
N ARG A 110 6.61 -15.09 -3.85
CA ARG A 110 5.37 -15.60 -3.25
C ARG A 110 4.53 -14.50 -2.57
N ILE A 111 4.44 -13.33 -3.21
CA ILE A 111 3.71 -12.16 -2.68
C ILE A 111 2.34 -12.07 -3.35
N ALA A 112 1.29 -11.84 -2.55
CA ALA A 112 -0.08 -11.59 -3.03
C ALA A 112 -0.54 -12.62 -4.09
N PRO A 113 -0.60 -13.92 -3.81
CA PRO A 113 -0.97 -14.93 -4.79
C PRO A 113 -2.33 -14.63 -5.47
N LYS A 114 -2.40 -14.85 -6.79
CA LYS A 114 -3.61 -14.60 -7.60
C LYS A 114 -4.84 -15.39 -7.15
N THR A 115 -4.64 -16.51 -6.47
CA THR A 115 -5.71 -17.39 -5.96
C THR A 115 -6.35 -16.88 -4.68
N SER A 116 -5.68 -15.98 -3.94
CA SER A 116 -6.18 -15.51 -2.65
C SER A 116 -7.06 -14.27 -2.81
N LYS A 117 -8.27 -14.35 -2.25
CA LYS A 117 -9.25 -13.25 -2.16
C LYS A 117 -9.08 -12.40 -0.90
N ARG A 118 -7.99 -12.60 -0.13
CA ARG A 118 -7.76 -11.85 1.12
C ARG A 118 -7.27 -10.42 0.88
N GLY A 119 -6.96 -10.06 -0.36
CA GLY A 119 -6.44 -8.73 -0.73
C GLY A 119 -5.26 -8.32 0.15
N LEU A 120 -5.23 -7.05 0.56
CA LEU A 120 -4.22 -6.52 1.49
C LEU A 120 -4.15 -7.24 2.85
N ASN A 121 -5.08 -8.13 3.20
CA ASN A 121 -5.01 -8.92 4.43
C ASN A 121 -4.30 -10.28 4.24
N ASN A 122 -3.63 -10.48 3.10
CA ASN A 122 -2.87 -11.70 2.85
C ASN A 122 -1.46 -11.60 3.44
N GLU A 123 -1.10 -12.54 4.30
CA GLU A 123 0.21 -12.63 4.95
C GLU A 123 1.29 -13.29 4.05
N GLY A 124 0.89 -13.75 2.85
CA GLY A 124 1.76 -14.49 1.94
C GLY A 124 1.63 -16.01 2.11
N ALA A 125 2.28 -16.78 1.24
CA ALA A 125 2.29 -18.23 1.35
C ALA A 125 3.34 -18.68 2.37
N ALA A 126 2.98 -19.64 3.24
CA ALA A 126 3.93 -20.31 4.13
C ALA A 126 4.90 -21.16 3.29
N ALA A 127 6.12 -20.69 3.13
CA ALA A 127 7.18 -21.41 2.44
C ALA A 127 8.52 -21.09 3.14
N PRO A 128 9.45 -22.05 3.19
CA PRO A 128 10.78 -21.80 3.73
C PRO A 128 11.46 -20.64 2.99
N ILE A 129 12.06 -19.72 3.74
CA ILE A 129 12.64 -18.50 3.16
C ILE A 129 13.73 -18.81 2.13
N GLY A 130 14.55 -19.83 2.40
CA GLY A 130 15.58 -20.29 1.46
C GLY A 130 15.03 -20.82 0.13
N THR A 131 13.78 -21.33 0.09
CA THR A 131 13.14 -21.70 -1.19
C THR A 131 12.78 -20.46 -2.01
N ILE A 132 12.26 -19.42 -1.35
CA ILE A 132 11.92 -18.14 -2.00
C ILE A 132 13.20 -17.48 -2.52
N GLU A 133 14.26 -17.44 -1.71
CA GLU A 133 15.55 -16.88 -2.10
C GLU A 133 16.11 -17.60 -3.34
N LYS A 134 16.07 -18.94 -3.38
CA LYS A 134 16.52 -19.72 -4.54
C LYS A 134 15.77 -19.38 -5.82
N GLU A 135 14.44 -19.24 -5.76
CA GLU A 135 13.63 -18.87 -6.92
C GLU A 135 13.92 -17.44 -7.38
N VAL A 136 14.07 -16.49 -6.45
CA VAL A 136 14.42 -15.11 -6.79
C VAL A 136 15.83 -15.01 -7.37
N LYS A 137 16.78 -15.80 -6.85
CA LYS A 137 18.15 -15.89 -7.38
C LYS A 137 18.16 -16.44 -8.80
N LYS A 138 17.33 -17.45 -9.08
CA LYS A 138 17.15 -18.00 -10.43
C LYS A 138 16.59 -16.95 -11.39
N LEU A 139 15.52 -16.27 -11.01
CA LEU A 139 14.90 -15.20 -11.80
C LEU A 139 15.89 -14.05 -12.05
N ARG A 140 16.62 -13.61 -11.02
CA ARG A 140 17.67 -12.60 -11.13
C ARG A 140 18.73 -13.01 -12.16
N LYS A 141 19.20 -14.26 -12.11
CA LYS A 141 20.18 -14.79 -13.07
C LYS A 141 19.63 -14.78 -14.50
N GLU A 142 18.38 -15.18 -14.70
CA GLU A 142 17.70 -15.15 -16.01
C GLU A 142 17.66 -13.72 -16.58
N ILE A 143 17.25 -12.74 -15.76
CA ILE A 143 17.15 -11.33 -16.16
C ILE A 143 18.52 -10.77 -16.54
N VAL A 144 19.53 -10.94 -15.68
CA VAL A 144 20.88 -10.40 -15.88
C VAL A 144 21.57 -11.04 -17.08
N SER A 145 21.27 -12.32 -17.37
CA SER A 145 21.84 -13.05 -18.51
C SER A 145 21.17 -12.69 -19.84
N SER A 146 20.05 -11.96 -19.83
CA SER A 146 19.37 -11.51 -21.04
C SER A 146 20.21 -10.49 -21.81
N LYS A 147 20.27 -10.64 -23.14
CA LYS A 147 20.93 -9.68 -24.03
C LYS A 147 20.35 -8.26 -23.92
N VAL A 148 19.09 -8.14 -23.51
CA VAL A 148 18.36 -6.87 -23.42
C VAL A 148 18.67 -6.13 -22.11
N TYR A 149 19.16 -6.82 -21.08
CA TYR A 149 19.37 -6.25 -19.74
C TYR A 149 20.27 -5.01 -19.74
N LYS A 150 21.40 -5.06 -20.48
CA LYS A 150 22.34 -3.93 -20.57
C LYS A 150 21.73 -2.66 -21.17
N LYS A 151 20.67 -2.80 -21.98
CA LYS A 151 19.97 -1.68 -22.63
C LYS A 151 18.72 -1.25 -21.86
N ASN A 152 18.27 -2.02 -20.87
CA ASN A 152 17.05 -1.75 -20.11
C ASN A 152 17.38 -1.22 -18.71
N GLU A 153 17.48 0.09 -18.58
CA GLU A 153 17.74 0.79 -17.32
C GLU A 153 16.73 0.46 -16.21
N ARG A 154 15.47 0.16 -16.56
CA ARG A 154 14.44 -0.17 -15.55
C ARG A 154 14.69 -1.53 -14.92
N HIS A 155 15.11 -2.51 -15.74
CA HIS A 155 15.46 -3.84 -15.24
C HIS A 155 16.70 -3.76 -14.35
N GLN A 156 17.68 -2.93 -14.71
CA GLN A 156 18.85 -2.66 -13.87
C GLN A 156 18.44 -2.08 -12.52
N LYS A 157 17.65 -1.00 -12.50
CA LYS A 157 17.13 -0.39 -11.26
C LYS A 157 16.33 -1.36 -10.39
N MET A 158 15.54 -2.25 -11.01
CA MET A 158 14.80 -3.27 -10.28
C MET A 158 15.76 -4.26 -9.60
N ILE A 159 16.78 -4.74 -10.31
CA ILE A 159 17.78 -5.67 -9.77
C ILE A 159 18.63 -5.01 -8.69
N GLU A 160 19.08 -3.77 -8.90
CA GLU A 160 19.80 -2.96 -7.90
C GLU A 160 19.00 -2.84 -6.60
N GLN A 161 17.69 -2.61 -6.70
CA GLN A 161 16.81 -2.54 -5.53
C GLN A 161 16.68 -3.90 -4.83
N ILE A 162 16.56 -5.00 -5.58
CA ILE A 162 16.53 -6.35 -5.00
C ILE A 162 17.85 -6.65 -4.28
N ASP A 163 18.98 -6.33 -4.90
CA ASP A 163 20.32 -6.56 -4.34
C ASP A 163 20.55 -5.72 -3.08
N LYS A 164 20.15 -4.45 -3.09
CA LYS A 164 20.27 -3.54 -1.95
C LYS A 164 19.57 -4.07 -0.68
N TYR A 165 18.45 -4.77 -0.85
CA TYR A 165 17.65 -5.28 0.26
C TYR A 165 17.73 -6.81 0.42
N TRP A 166 18.65 -7.49 -0.28
CA TRP A 166 18.71 -8.95 -0.34
C TRP A 166 18.66 -9.61 1.04
N GLU A 167 19.59 -9.23 1.92
CA GLU A 167 19.69 -9.73 3.30
C GLU A 167 18.42 -9.50 4.12
N LYS A 168 17.68 -8.41 3.85
CA LYS A 168 16.43 -8.09 4.56
C LYS A 168 15.22 -8.82 3.98
N LEU A 169 15.23 -9.11 2.68
CA LEU A 169 14.16 -9.82 2.00
C LEU A 169 14.17 -11.31 2.33
N PHE A 170 15.34 -11.88 2.59
CA PHE A 170 15.56 -13.31 2.80
C PHE A 170 16.17 -13.64 4.18
N ALA A 171 15.96 -12.78 5.17
CA ALA A 171 16.43 -13.01 6.53
C ALA A 171 15.92 -14.35 7.10
N ASP A 172 16.84 -15.09 7.71
CA ASP A 172 16.54 -16.36 8.36
C ASP A 172 15.54 -16.20 9.51
N PRO A 173 14.75 -17.25 9.81
CA PRO A 173 13.91 -17.27 10.99
C PRO A 173 14.75 -17.10 12.26
N ILE A 174 14.29 -16.24 13.17
CA ILE A 174 14.91 -16.01 14.47
C ILE A 174 14.51 -17.15 15.39
N GLU A 175 15.49 -17.90 15.90
CA GLU A 175 15.26 -18.89 16.94
C GLU A 175 15.08 -18.20 18.29
N VAL A 176 14.00 -18.52 19.00
CA VAL A 176 13.71 -18.03 20.33
C VAL A 176 13.44 -19.22 21.26
N GLU A 177 14.04 -19.20 22.43
CA GLU A 177 13.73 -20.15 23.49
C GLU A 177 12.49 -19.69 24.24
N THR A 178 11.49 -20.56 24.33
CA THR A 178 10.26 -20.32 25.09
C THR A 178 10.05 -21.44 26.10
N CYS A 179 9.16 -21.23 27.08
CA CYS A 179 8.80 -22.26 28.05
C CYS A 179 8.26 -23.55 27.39
N ASP A 180 7.69 -23.44 26.18
CA ASP A 180 7.20 -24.57 25.37
C ASP A 180 8.29 -25.19 24.46
N GLY A 181 9.55 -24.75 24.60
CA GLY A 181 10.68 -25.16 23.76
C GLY A 181 11.09 -24.11 22.72
N LYS A 182 11.95 -24.54 21.78
CA LYS A 182 12.49 -23.70 20.71
C LYS A 182 11.41 -23.36 19.68
N LYS A 183 11.18 -22.06 19.44
CA LYS A 183 10.27 -21.56 18.41
C LYS A 183 11.06 -20.74 17.39
N HIS A 184 10.63 -20.76 16.13
CA HIS A 184 11.21 -19.94 15.07
C HIS A 184 10.24 -18.83 14.66
N ILE A 185 10.69 -17.58 14.74
CA ILE A 185 9.95 -16.40 14.32
C ILE A 185 10.51 -15.92 12.99
N GLN A 186 9.72 -16.06 11.92
CA GLN A 186 10.08 -15.51 10.62
C GLN A 186 9.83 -14.00 10.60
N PRO A 187 10.85 -13.16 10.34
CA PRO A 187 10.63 -11.73 10.12
C PRO A 187 9.71 -11.49 8.92
N GLN A 188 8.82 -10.51 9.05
CA GLN A 188 7.92 -10.12 7.97
C GLN A 188 8.70 -9.46 6.83
N ARG A 189 8.58 -10.02 5.62
CA ARG A 189 9.28 -9.52 4.41
C ARG A 189 8.65 -8.26 3.82
N THR A 190 7.40 -7.99 4.19
CA THR A 190 6.65 -6.80 3.79
C THR A 190 6.19 -6.05 5.03
N ASN A 191 6.02 -4.73 4.89
CA ASN A 191 5.51 -3.88 5.96
C ASN A 191 3.98 -3.97 6.13
N ASN A 192 3.29 -4.90 5.45
CA ASN A 192 1.83 -4.95 5.38
C ASN A 192 1.18 -5.00 6.77
N PHE A 193 1.73 -5.81 7.67
CA PHE A 193 1.25 -5.91 9.05
C PHE A 193 1.37 -4.58 9.81
N ALA A 194 2.52 -3.92 9.71
CA ALA A 194 2.74 -2.62 10.35
C ALA A 194 1.84 -1.54 9.75
N GLU A 195 1.67 -1.51 8.43
CA GLU A 195 0.77 -0.59 7.75
C GLU A 195 -0.69 -0.80 8.13
N GLN A 196 -1.14 -2.05 8.20
CA GLN A 196 -2.50 -2.41 8.61
C GLN A 196 -2.75 -1.96 10.04
N ARG A 197 -1.87 -2.32 10.99
CA ARG A 197 -1.98 -1.88 12.39
C ARG A 197 -1.99 -0.36 12.50
N PHE A 198 -1.12 0.33 11.76
CA PHE A 198 -1.08 1.79 11.78
C PHE A 198 -2.33 2.42 11.16
N ARG A 199 -2.91 1.80 10.13
CA ARG A 199 -4.19 2.23 9.52
C ARG A 199 -5.33 2.09 10.51
N ASP A 200 -5.39 0.99 11.24
CA ASP A 200 -6.43 0.74 12.24
C ASP A 200 -6.28 1.67 13.45
N LEU A 201 -5.05 1.93 13.90
CA LEU A 201 -4.75 2.95 14.89
C LEU A 201 -5.30 4.31 14.47
N LYS A 202 -4.96 4.77 13.25
CA LYS A 202 -5.44 6.05 12.71
C LYS A 202 -6.96 6.10 12.60
N ARG A 203 -7.60 5.04 12.13
CA ARG A 203 -9.07 4.96 12.04
C ARG A 203 -9.71 5.06 13.43
N GLY A 204 -9.17 4.35 14.41
CA GLY A 204 -9.64 4.40 15.80
C GLY A 204 -9.57 5.81 16.38
N TYR A 205 -8.44 6.50 16.22
CA TYR A 205 -8.31 7.88 16.72
C TYR A 205 -9.25 8.87 16.03
N ARG A 206 -9.43 8.76 14.71
CA ARG A 206 -10.39 9.62 13.98
C ARG A 206 -11.81 9.43 14.49
N LYS A 207 -12.23 8.17 14.73
CA LYS A 207 -13.55 7.88 15.30
C LYS A 207 -13.71 8.44 16.72
N LYS A 208 -12.69 8.32 17.57
CA LYS A 208 -12.73 8.80 18.96
C LYS A 208 -12.71 10.32 19.08
N THR A 209 -11.98 11.01 18.21
CA THR A 209 -11.71 12.46 18.36
C THR A 209 -12.44 13.34 17.35
N GLY A 210 -12.99 12.78 16.28
CA GLY A 210 -13.54 13.53 15.14
C GLY A 210 -12.50 14.26 14.29
N ASN A 211 -11.21 14.27 14.68
CA ASN A 211 -10.17 15.00 13.98
C ASN A 211 -9.56 14.16 12.84
N GLY A 212 -9.60 14.69 11.61
CA GLY A 212 -9.00 14.05 10.44
C GLY A 212 -7.47 14.00 10.46
N SER A 213 -6.83 14.98 11.12
CA SER A 213 -5.38 15.13 11.22
C SER A 213 -4.84 14.53 12.52
N LEU A 214 -3.99 13.52 12.40
CA LEU A 214 -3.40 12.81 13.55
C LEU A 214 -1.92 13.11 13.75
N GLY A 215 -1.33 13.97 12.92
CA GLY A 215 0.12 14.21 12.92
C GLY A 215 0.63 14.71 14.26
N LYS A 216 -0.08 15.64 14.90
CA LYS A 216 0.30 16.16 16.24
C LYS A 216 0.16 15.07 17.29
N THR A 217 -0.97 14.37 17.34
CA THR A 217 -1.24 13.30 18.31
C THR A 217 -0.20 12.19 18.23
N LEU A 218 0.13 11.72 17.02
CA LEU A 218 1.12 10.66 16.82
C LEU A 218 2.53 11.06 17.24
N ARG A 219 2.89 12.34 17.08
CA ARG A 219 4.20 12.86 17.54
C ARG A 219 4.28 13.09 19.05
N THR A 220 3.14 13.36 19.70
CA THR A 220 3.09 13.66 21.13
C THR A 220 2.66 12.47 21.99
N MET A 221 2.21 11.37 21.39
CA MET A 221 1.84 10.17 22.14
C MET A 221 3.09 9.49 22.72
N LEU A 222 2.93 8.81 23.86
CA LEU A 222 3.99 7.97 24.41
C LEU A 222 4.28 6.84 23.42
N ALA A 223 5.56 6.50 23.26
CA ALA A 223 6.02 5.51 22.28
C ALA A 223 5.28 4.16 22.41
N ASP A 224 4.96 3.77 23.65
CA ASP A 224 4.32 2.48 23.96
C ASP A 224 2.79 2.50 23.85
N THR A 225 2.18 3.66 23.62
CA THR A 225 0.71 3.77 23.49
C THR A 225 0.11 2.81 22.45
N PRO A 226 0.74 2.54 21.29
CA PRO A 226 0.23 1.54 20.34
C PRO A 226 0.20 0.10 20.91
N LEU A 227 1.05 -0.24 21.89
CA LEU A 227 1.11 -1.57 22.50
C LEU A 227 -0.15 -1.90 23.32
N VAL A 228 -0.91 -0.89 23.75
CA VAL A 228 -2.22 -1.07 24.40
C VAL A 228 -3.17 -1.92 23.55
N LYS A 229 -2.96 -1.98 22.24
CA LYS A 229 -3.72 -2.88 21.34
C LYS A 229 -3.52 -4.36 21.65
N ASN A 230 -2.41 -4.75 22.27
CA ASN A 230 -2.16 -6.13 22.68
C ASN A 230 -3.14 -6.60 23.77
N LEU A 231 -3.79 -5.68 24.50
CA LEU A 231 -4.87 -6.03 25.44
C LEU A 231 -6.09 -6.69 24.76
N GLN A 232 -6.20 -6.63 23.43
CA GLN A 232 -7.23 -7.34 22.67
C GLN A 232 -6.87 -8.80 22.37
N ASN A 233 -5.65 -9.24 22.73
CA ASN A 233 -5.19 -10.62 22.58
C ASN A 233 -5.35 -11.34 23.93
N ASP A 234 -6.12 -12.42 23.94
CA ASP A 234 -6.44 -13.17 25.16
C ASP A 234 -5.21 -13.84 25.79
N GLU A 235 -4.27 -14.30 24.98
CA GLU A 235 -3.01 -14.90 25.46
C GLU A 235 -2.13 -13.84 26.12
N TYR A 236 -2.01 -12.67 25.48
CA TYR A 236 -1.32 -11.52 26.09
C TYR A 236 -1.99 -11.09 27.39
N MET A 237 -3.32 -11.09 27.44
CA MET A 237 -4.06 -10.77 28.66
C MET A 237 -3.80 -11.78 29.78
N LYS A 238 -3.76 -13.08 29.47
CA LYS A 238 -3.42 -14.13 30.44
C LYS A 238 -2.02 -13.94 31.01
N ILE A 239 -1.04 -13.68 30.15
CA ILE A 239 0.35 -13.41 30.55
C ILE A 239 0.41 -12.15 31.42
N LEU A 240 -0.26 -11.07 31.00
CA LEU A 240 -0.26 -9.80 31.72
C LEU A 240 -0.90 -9.95 33.11
N LEU A 241 -2.02 -10.65 33.22
CA LEU A 241 -2.72 -10.85 34.49
C LEU A 241 -1.92 -11.72 35.47
N ASN A 242 -1.09 -12.64 34.97
CA ASN A 242 -0.20 -13.48 35.78
C ASN A 242 -0.90 -14.10 37.00
N GLY A 243 -2.08 -14.68 36.80
CA GLY A 243 -2.90 -15.30 37.86
C GLY A 243 -3.96 -14.40 38.50
N LYS A 244 -3.96 -13.09 38.21
CA LYS A 244 -5.00 -12.15 38.68
C LYS A 244 -6.31 -12.33 37.91
N SER A 245 -7.40 -11.93 38.55
CA SER A 245 -8.75 -12.08 38.02
C SER A 245 -9.06 -11.09 36.89
N ASN A 246 -8.53 -9.87 36.94
CA ASN A 246 -8.79 -8.80 35.98
C ASN A 246 -7.75 -7.66 36.03
N LEU A 247 -7.86 -6.72 35.09
CA LEU A 247 -6.96 -5.57 34.99
C LEU A 247 -7.07 -4.62 36.19
N GLN A 248 -8.23 -4.56 36.85
CA GLN A 248 -8.44 -3.69 38.01
C GLN A 248 -7.58 -4.15 39.19
N GLU A 249 -7.51 -5.45 39.43
CA GLU A 249 -6.64 -6.06 40.43
C GLU A 249 -5.16 -5.81 40.09
N LEU A 250 -4.79 -5.96 38.81
CA LEU A 250 -3.43 -5.63 38.37
C LEU A 250 -3.07 -4.16 38.59
N PHE A 251 -3.97 -3.23 38.26
CA PHE A 251 -3.75 -1.80 38.46
C PHE A 251 -3.78 -1.37 39.93
N ALA A 252 -4.45 -2.12 40.82
CA ALA A 252 -4.48 -1.82 42.24
C ALA A 252 -3.10 -1.99 42.92
N GLU A 253 -2.24 -2.84 42.36
CA GLU A 253 -0.89 -3.06 42.88
C GLU A 253 0.14 -2.04 42.37
N ILE A 254 -0.20 -1.27 41.34
CA ILE A 254 0.75 -0.32 40.74
C ILE A 254 0.82 0.96 41.59
N ASP A 255 2.03 1.35 41.97
CA ASP A 255 2.24 2.60 42.68
C ASP A 255 1.98 3.82 41.76
N VAL A 256 1.03 4.65 42.17
CA VAL A 256 0.67 5.89 41.47
C VAL A 256 1.86 6.85 41.35
N THR A 257 2.77 6.87 42.32
CA THR A 257 3.94 7.74 42.30
C THR A 257 4.95 7.30 41.23
N GLU A 258 5.17 5.99 41.08
CA GLU A 258 6.01 5.40 40.05
C GLU A 258 5.48 5.74 38.65
N VAL A 259 4.18 5.53 38.41
CA VAL A 259 3.52 5.86 37.13
C VAL A 259 3.68 7.34 36.77
N ARG A 260 3.54 8.23 37.76
CA ARG A 260 3.71 9.68 37.55
C ARG A 260 5.16 10.03 37.21
N ASN A 261 6.13 9.35 37.81
CA ASN A 261 7.55 9.58 37.56
C ASN A 261 7.94 9.09 36.16
N GLU A 262 7.50 7.89 35.76
CA GLU A 262 7.72 7.38 34.40
C GLU A 262 7.05 8.24 33.31
N LEU A 263 5.82 8.71 33.59
CA LEU A 263 5.12 9.59 32.65
C LEU A 263 5.86 10.92 32.48
N LYS A 264 6.43 11.48 33.55
CA LYS A 264 7.28 12.69 33.48
C LYS A 264 8.57 12.43 32.71
N SER A 265 9.26 11.32 32.97
CA SER A 265 10.53 11.00 32.29
C SER A 265 10.32 10.81 30.78
N THR A 266 9.27 10.08 30.40
CA THR A 266 8.97 9.78 29.00
C THR A 266 8.48 11.00 28.23
N GLN A 267 7.74 11.91 28.88
CA GLN A 267 7.33 13.18 28.27
C GLN A 267 8.47 14.19 28.11
N GLY A 268 9.56 14.07 28.90
CA GLY A 268 10.77 14.87 28.76
C GLY A 268 11.57 14.54 27.50
N ASN A 269 11.47 13.31 27.00
CA ASN A 269 12.18 12.81 25.80
C ASN A 269 11.49 13.15 24.48
N ILE A 270 10.24 13.62 24.51
CA ILE A 270 9.57 14.13 23.30
C ILE A 270 10.23 15.46 22.98
N GLU A 271 10.82 15.60 21.78
CA GLU A 271 11.44 16.83 21.25
C GLU A 271 10.49 18.05 21.35
N LYS A 272 10.37 18.61 22.55
CA LYS A 272 9.58 19.77 22.86
C LYS A 272 10.57 20.89 23.03
N ILE A 273 10.50 21.87 22.12
CA ILE A 273 11.17 23.16 22.33
C ILE A 273 10.79 23.63 23.75
N PRO A 274 11.76 23.85 24.65
CA PRO A 274 11.47 24.27 26.01
C PRO A 274 10.56 25.50 26.00
N ALA A 275 9.56 25.55 26.89
CA ALA A 275 8.56 26.62 26.87
C ALA A 275 9.19 28.03 26.94
N LYS A 276 10.33 28.17 27.63
CA LYS A 276 11.13 29.41 27.69
C LYS A 276 11.71 29.78 26.32
N LEU A 277 12.34 28.82 25.62
CA LEU A 277 12.84 29.02 24.25
C LEU A 277 11.70 29.35 23.30
N LYS A 278 10.54 28.68 23.43
CA LYS A 278 9.37 28.95 22.59
C LYS A 278 8.82 30.37 22.78
N LYS A 279 8.88 30.91 24.00
CA LYS A 279 8.52 32.30 24.30
C LYS A 279 9.51 33.28 23.67
N LEU A 280 10.81 32.99 23.79
CA LEU A 280 11.89 33.79 23.19
C LEU A 280 11.78 33.82 21.66
N THR A 281 11.58 32.67 21.00
CA THR A 281 11.46 32.58 19.53
C THR A 281 10.20 33.27 18.98
N ASN A 282 9.23 33.58 19.82
CA ASN A 282 8.02 34.31 19.41
C ASN A 282 8.19 35.83 19.49
N GLN A 283 9.32 36.34 20.02
CA GLN A 283 9.62 37.77 20.02
C GLN A 283 10.10 38.19 18.63
N THR A 284 9.57 39.30 18.11
CA THR A 284 9.85 39.80 16.76
C THR A 284 11.32 40.21 16.56
N ASP A 285 11.98 40.62 17.64
CA ASP A 285 13.37 41.06 17.71
C ASP A 285 14.36 39.95 18.12
N TYR A 286 13.88 38.71 18.31
CA TYR A 286 14.71 37.59 18.75
C TYR A 286 15.98 37.38 17.91
N PRO A 287 15.96 37.47 16.56
CA PRO A 287 17.18 37.34 15.75
C PRO A 287 18.23 38.41 16.06
N GLU A 288 17.79 39.66 16.28
CA GLU A 288 18.65 40.80 16.63
C GLU A 288 19.25 40.61 18.03
N MET A 289 18.41 40.20 18.98
CA MET A 289 18.79 39.95 20.36
C MET A 289 19.82 38.81 20.46
N LEU A 290 19.63 37.74 19.67
CA LEU A 290 20.56 36.62 19.59
C LEU A 290 21.90 37.04 18.98
N LYS A 291 21.90 37.79 17.87
CA LYS A 291 23.11 38.35 17.25
C LYS A 291 23.89 39.21 18.25
N ASN A 292 23.21 40.14 18.92
CA ASN A 292 23.82 41.05 19.89
C ASN A 292 24.42 40.32 21.09
N TYR A 293 23.77 39.23 21.54
CA TYR A 293 24.30 38.38 22.59
C TYR A 293 25.60 37.67 22.16
N PHE A 294 25.63 37.08 20.96
CA PHE A 294 26.85 36.46 20.42
C PHE A 294 27.98 37.48 20.18
N PHE A 295 27.66 38.69 19.70
CA PHE A 295 28.64 39.77 19.57
C PHE A 295 29.22 40.16 20.93
N LYS A 296 28.38 40.32 21.97
CA LYS A 296 28.86 40.58 23.34
C LYS A 296 29.76 39.48 23.88
N LEU A 297 29.45 38.21 23.63
CA LEU A 297 30.27 37.08 24.06
C LEU A 297 31.63 37.04 23.35
N LYS A 298 31.68 37.44 22.07
CA LYS A 298 32.93 37.62 21.32
C LYS A 298 33.76 38.80 21.83
N SER A 299 33.11 39.93 22.15
CA SER A 299 33.77 41.11 22.73
C SER A 299 34.32 40.88 24.13
N ASN A 300 33.69 39.99 24.91
CA ASN A 300 34.11 39.64 26.27
C ASN A 300 35.13 38.48 26.32
N GLY A 301 35.66 38.02 25.17
CA GLY A 301 36.71 37.00 25.11
C GLY A 301 36.29 35.58 25.48
N ILE A 302 34.99 35.31 25.66
CA ILE A 302 34.47 34.00 26.09
C ILE A 302 34.47 32.97 24.93
N PHE A 303 34.56 33.44 23.68
CA PHE A 303 34.73 32.61 22.47
C PHE A 303 36.14 32.74 21.88
N CYS A 304 37.17 32.68 22.72
CA CYS A 304 38.55 32.46 22.28
C CYS A 304 39.12 31.17 22.89
N GLN A 305 38.68 30.04 22.33
CA GLN A 305 39.52 29.03 21.67
C GLN A 305 38.65 28.21 20.72
#